data_AF-A0A7I7JP53-F1
#
_entry.id   AF-A0A7I7JP53-F1
#
_cell.length_a   1.000
_cell.length_b   1.000
_cell.length_c   1.000
_cell.angle_alpha   90.00
_cell.angle_beta   90.00
_cell.angle_gamma   90.00
#
_symmetry.space_group_name_H-M   'P 1'
#
loop_
_entity.id
_entity.type
_entity.pdbx_description
1 polymer ?
#
loop_
_entity_poly.entity_id
_entity_poly.type
_entity_poly.pdbx_seq_one_letter_code
_entity_poly.pdbx_strand_id
1 'polypeptide(L)'
;MDIRERIEHHRRMAEAYRNAYLRQGVQDGESYEAWTFADDGVYVSPYFTGDQVFLLKEFPADTAQAATMEAKAYSLTFPDWKPASFNYWPADNGFVMKTRWQGTTKDGKTMGFYSYSFVETNDNGEVSRWETHVNDEYSPFLEVAIGVSGPFHGTTEYVDALHRCLEKAGVSI
;
A
#
# COMPACT_ATOMS: atom_id res chain seq x y z
N MET A 1 -2.32 -19.85 18.23
CA MET A 1 -3.65 -19.22 18.20
C MET A 1 -4.66 -20.25 17.75
N ASP A 2 -5.82 -20.33 18.39
CA ASP A 2 -6.95 -21.08 17.83
C ASP A 2 -7.53 -20.37 16.59
N ILE A 3 -8.43 -21.03 15.86
CA ILE A 3 -9.00 -20.48 14.62
C ILE A 3 -9.73 -19.14 14.81
N ARG A 4 -10.39 -18.94 15.95
CA ARG A 4 -11.12 -17.69 16.25
C ARG A 4 -10.13 -16.57 16.55
N GLU A 5 -9.09 -16.87 17.31
CA GLU A 5 -8.00 -15.93 17.60
C GLU A 5 -7.27 -15.51 16.32
N ARG A 6 -7.03 -16.43 15.38
CA ARG A 6 -6.39 -16.11 14.07
C ARG A 6 -7.26 -15.19 13.23
N ILE A 7 -8.54 -15.50 13.07
CA ILE A 7 -9.47 -14.66 12.30
C ILE A 7 -9.60 -13.26 12.93
N GLU A 8 -9.66 -13.18 14.25
CA GLU A 8 -9.72 -11.90 14.97
C GLU A 8 -8.42 -11.10 14.84
N HIS A 9 -7.27 -11.76 14.86
CA HIS A 9 -5.98 -11.12 14.57
C HIS A 9 -5.96 -10.51 13.17
N HIS A 10 -6.39 -11.24 12.15
CA HIS A 10 -6.45 -10.74 10.77
C HIS A 10 -7.48 -9.63 10.55
N ARG A 11 -8.61 -9.66 11.29
CA ARG A 11 -9.56 -8.54 11.34
C ARG A 11 -8.88 -7.28 11.85
N ARG A 12 -8.13 -7.37 12.95
CA ARG A 12 -7.38 -6.24 13.52
C ARG A 12 -6.30 -5.72 12.57
N MET A 13 -5.59 -6.61 11.87
CA MET A 13 -4.61 -6.24 10.84
C MET A 13 -5.24 -5.42 9.71
N ALA A 14 -6.36 -5.89 9.15
CA ALA A 14 -7.06 -5.19 8.08
C ALA A 14 -7.58 -3.81 8.55
N GLU A 15 -8.11 -3.73 9.77
CA GLU A 15 -8.60 -2.47 10.35
C GLU A 15 -7.49 -1.49 10.67
N ALA A 16 -6.34 -1.95 11.18
CA ALA A 16 -5.18 -1.11 11.43
C ALA A 16 -4.69 -0.44 10.14
N TYR A 17 -4.56 -1.24 9.06
CA TYR A 17 -4.21 -0.73 7.73
C TYR A 17 -5.22 0.33 7.25
N ARG A 18 -6.52 0.01 7.28
CA ARG A 18 -7.59 0.94 6.88
C ARG A 18 -7.53 2.25 7.68
N ASN A 19 -7.41 2.14 9.00
CA ASN A 19 -7.49 3.29 9.89
C ASN A 19 -6.30 4.25 9.68
N ALA A 20 -5.08 3.72 9.49
CA ALA A 20 -3.89 4.51 9.20
C ALA A 20 -4.09 5.37 7.94
N TYR A 21 -4.64 4.80 6.87
CA TYR A 21 -4.91 5.54 5.64
C TYR A 21 -6.15 6.45 5.73
N LEU A 22 -7.21 6.05 6.43
CA LEU A 22 -8.41 6.89 6.59
C LEU A 22 -8.12 8.20 7.32
N ARG A 23 -7.20 8.17 8.30
CA ARG A 23 -6.73 9.37 9.00
C ARG A 23 -5.54 10.06 8.31
N GLN A 24 -5.12 9.55 7.15
CA GLN A 24 -3.97 10.01 6.36
C GLN A 24 -2.63 9.99 7.12
N GLY A 25 -2.52 9.26 8.23
CA GLY A 25 -1.31 9.25 9.06
C GLY A 25 -0.12 8.51 8.42
N VAL A 26 -0.36 7.68 7.40
CA VAL A 26 0.70 7.03 6.62
C VAL A 26 1.64 8.07 5.98
N GLN A 27 1.13 9.24 5.57
CA GLN A 27 1.98 10.31 5.03
C GLN A 27 2.91 10.92 6.09
N ASP A 28 2.64 10.67 7.37
CA ASP A 28 3.44 11.14 8.51
C ASP A 28 4.32 10.01 9.10
N GLY A 29 4.43 8.86 8.42
CA GLY A 29 5.25 7.72 8.85
C GLY A 29 4.53 6.71 9.73
N GLU A 30 3.20 6.77 9.82
CA GLU A 30 2.44 5.82 10.62
C GLU A 30 2.50 4.39 10.05
N SER A 31 2.90 3.44 10.90
CA SER A 31 2.86 2.00 10.62
C SER A 31 1.50 1.37 10.95
N TYR A 32 1.27 0.15 10.48
CA TYR A 32 0.06 -0.59 10.81
C TYR A 32 0.24 -1.33 12.15
N GLU A 33 -0.29 -0.80 13.25
CA GLU A 33 -0.05 -1.27 14.63
C GLU A 33 -0.17 -2.79 14.87
N ALA A 34 -1.00 -3.50 14.09
CA ALA A 34 -1.20 -4.93 14.20
C ALA A 34 -0.33 -5.80 13.26
N TRP A 35 0.46 -5.16 12.38
CA TRP A 35 1.28 -5.87 11.40
C TRP A 35 2.67 -6.12 11.93
N THR A 36 3.10 -7.36 11.81
CA THR A 36 4.48 -7.80 11.99
C THR A 36 4.86 -8.58 10.75
N PHE A 37 6.11 -8.47 10.30
CA PHE A 37 6.59 -9.13 9.10
C PHE A 37 7.51 -10.28 9.48
N ALA A 38 7.32 -11.43 8.86
CA ALA A 38 8.24 -12.56 9.03
C ALA A 38 9.60 -12.23 8.40
N ASP A 39 10.68 -12.77 8.95
CA ASP A 39 12.05 -12.55 8.44
C ASP A 39 12.25 -13.02 7.00
N ASP A 40 11.45 -13.99 6.57
CA ASP A 40 11.38 -14.54 5.22
C ASP A 40 10.12 -14.09 4.45
N GLY A 41 9.38 -13.13 5.01
CA GLY A 41 8.17 -12.60 4.39
C GLY A 41 8.47 -11.97 3.04
N VAL A 42 7.57 -12.19 2.07
CA VAL A 42 7.75 -11.72 0.69
C VAL A 42 6.67 -10.78 0.21
N TYR A 43 7.04 -9.85 -0.68
CA TYR A 43 6.15 -8.96 -1.41
C TYR A 43 6.11 -9.34 -2.89
N VAL A 44 4.90 -9.30 -3.47
CA VAL A 44 4.67 -9.55 -4.89
C VAL A 44 3.63 -8.57 -5.43
N SER A 45 3.86 -8.05 -6.63
CA SER A 45 2.83 -7.33 -7.36
C SER A 45 3.08 -7.41 -8.87
N PRO A 46 2.12 -7.90 -9.67
CA PRO A 46 2.25 -7.85 -11.13
C PRO A 46 2.49 -6.43 -11.66
N TYR A 47 2.02 -5.40 -10.95
CA TYR A 47 2.18 -4.01 -11.35
C TYR A 47 3.53 -3.40 -10.96
N PHE A 48 4.08 -3.74 -9.80
CA PHE A 48 5.33 -3.13 -9.30
C PHE A 48 6.56 -4.02 -9.50
N THR A 49 6.40 -5.34 -9.38
CA THR A 49 7.50 -6.31 -9.37
C THR A 49 7.45 -7.23 -10.59
N GLY A 50 6.40 -7.18 -11.40
CA GLY A 50 6.15 -8.16 -12.45
C GLY A 50 6.08 -9.57 -11.86
N ASP A 51 6.88 -10.49 -12.41
CA ASP A 51 6.99 -11.86 -11.91
C ASP A 51 8.01 -12.03 -10.77
N GLN A 52 8.68 -10.94 -10.34
CA GLN A 52 9.69 -11.00 -9.30
C GLN A 52 9.07 -11.03 -7.90
N VAL A 53 9.71 -11.79 -7.02
CA VAL A 53 9.38 -11.91 -5.59
C VAL A 53 10.48 -11.21 -4.81
N PHE A 54 10.09 -10.29 -3.93
CA PHE A 54 11.03 -9.53 -3.10
C PHE A 54 10.86 -9.88 -1.64
N LEU A 55 11.95 -9.94 -0.87
CA LEU A 55 11.86 -10.04 0.58
C LEU A 55 11.37 -8.70 1.15
N LEU A 56 10.35 -8.74 2.02
CA LEU A 56 9.76 -7.55 2.64
C LEU A 56 10.79 -6.73 3.43
N LYS A 57 11.78 -7.40 4.03
CA LYS A 57 12.90 -6.75 4.74
C LYS A 57 13.93 -6.10 3.82
N GLU A 58 14.01 -6.53 2.56
CA GLU A 58 14.98 -6.05 1.56
C GLU A 58 14.35 -5.06 0.57
N PHE A 59 13.02 -4.96 0.55
CA PHE A 59 12.30 -3.91 -0.16
C PHE A 59 12.83 -2.56 0.35
N PRO A 60 13.22 -1.65 -0.56
CA PRO A 60 14.21 -0.60 -0.29
C PRO A 60 13.83 0.20 0.96
N ALA A 61 14.52 -0.08 2.06
CA ALA A 61 14.41 0.53 3.38
C ALA A 61 12.97 0.78 3.86
N ASP A 62 12.41 -0.17 4.60
CA ASP A 62 11.13 -0.09 5.30
C ASP A 62 9.90 0.03 4.37
N THR A 63 9.10 -1.03 4.34
CA THR A 63 7.79 -1.01 3.68
C THR A 63 6.93 0.18 4.18
N ALA A 64 7.14 0.63 5.43
CA ALA A 64 6.54 1.85 5.95
C ALA A 64 7.07 3.13 5.27
N GLN A 65 8.38 3.21 4.96
CA GLN A 65 8.95 4.36 4.23
C GLN A 65 8.40 4.43 2.80
N ALA A 66 8.33 3.29 2.09
CA ALA A 66 7.76 3.25 0.75
C ALA A 66 6.28 3.68 0.76
N ALA A 67 5.49 3.18 1.71
CA ALA A 67 4.09 3.60 1.90
C ALA A 67 3.97 5.09 2.26
N THR A 68 4.90 5.62 3.07
CA THR A 68 4.96 7.04 3.43
C THR A 68 5.25 7.91 2.22
N MET A 69 6.25 7.53 1.41
CA MET A 69 6.60 8.22 0.18
C MET A 69 5.43 8.24 -0.80
N GLU A 70 4.76 7.10 -0.97
CA GLU A 70 3.56 6.98 -1.80
C GLU A 70 2.48 7.97 -1.33
N ALA A 71 2.12 7.89 -0.05
CA ALA A 71 1.08 8.73 0.53
C ALA A 71 1.41 10.22 0.41
N LYS A 72 2.65 10.63 0.72
CA LYS A 72 3.11 12.01 0.55
C LYS A 72 3.02 12.45 -0.91
N ALA A 73 3.54 11.66 -1.85
CA ALA A 73 3.60 12.03 -3.26
C ALA A 73 2.20 12.16 -3.87
N TYR A 74 1.28 11.25 -3.56
CA TYR A 74 -0.09 11.34 -4.07
C TYR A 74 -0.86 12.51 -3.44
N SER A 75 -0.67 12.77 -2.15
CA SER A 75 -1.29 13.88 -1.44
C SER A 75 -0.88 15.26 -1.98
N LEU A 76 0.27 15.40 -2.66
CA LEU A 76 0.66 16.66 -3.32
C LEU A 76 -0.35 17.09 -4.39
N THR A 77 -0.82 16.12 -5.17
CA THR A 77 -1.80 16.33 -6.25
C THR A 77 -3.23 16.17 -5.75
N PHE A 78 -3.45 15.26 -4.79
CA PHE A 78 -4.76 14.88 -4.26
C PHE A 78 -4.79 15.03 -2.72
N PRO A 79 -5.00 16.24 -2.16
CA PRO A 79 -4.84 16.49 -0.72
C PRO A 79 -5.75 15.69 0.22
N ASP A 80 -6.90 15.23 -0.30
CA ASP A 80 -7.88 14.40 0.40
C ASP A 80 -7.73 12.90 0.09
N TRP A 81 -6.62 12.48 -0.54
CA TRP A 81 -6.41 11.11 -0.98
C TRP A 81 -6.47 10.12 0.19
N LYS A 82 -7.43 9.18 0.11
CA LYS A 82 -7.67 8.14 1.12
C LYS A 82 -8.62 7.06 0.58
N PRO A 83 -8.88 5.99 1.34
CA PRO A 83 -9.92 5.03 1.02
C PRO A 83 -11.31 5.67 1.01
N ALA A 84 -12.01 5.61 -0.11
CA ALA A 84 -13.43 5.93 -0.20
C ALA A 84 -14.33 4.73 0.15
N SER A 85 -13.82 3.51 -0.05
CA SER A 85 -14.40 2.30 0.52
C SER A 85 -13.33 1.26 0.79
N PHE A 86 -13.55 0.42 1.79
CA PHE A 86 -12.63 -0.62 2.23
C PHE A 86 -13.44 -1.85 2.64
N ASN A 87 -13.26 -2.95 1.91
CA ASN A 87 -13.83 -4.26 2.25
C ASN A 87 -12.70 -5.22 2.56
N TYR A 88 -12.91 -6.10 3.52
CA TYR A 88 -11.92 -7.10 3.89
C TYR A 88 -12.58 -8.42 4.29
N TRP A 89 -11.84 -9.52 4.13
CA TRP A 89 -12.28 -10.88 4.40
C TRP A 89 -11.16 -11.60 5.15
N PRO A 90 -11.25 -11.71 6.49
CA PRO A 90 -10.26 -12.44 7.27
C PRO A 90 -10.53 -13.95 7.20
N ALA A 91 -9.45 -14.71 7.15
CA ALA A 91 -9.43 -16.17 7.21
C ALA A 91 -8.50 -16.61 8.34
N ASP A 92 -8.32 -17.90 8.54
CA ASP A 92 -7.38 -18.44 9.53
C ASP A 92 -5.92 -18.29 9.08
N ASN A 93 -5.64 -18.27 7.78
CA ASN A 93 -4.30 -18.16 7.22
C ASN A 93 -3.92 -16.74 6.75
N GLY A 94 -4.78 -15.74 6.94
CA GLY A 94 -4.51 -14.37 6.50
C GLY A 94 -5.79 -13.57 6.26
N PHE A 95 -5.73 -12.62 5.34
CA PHE A 95 -6.89 -11.83 4.90
C PHE A 95 -6.73 -11.31 3.49
N VAL A 96 -7.87 -11.04 2.87
CA VAL A 96 -7.96 -10.31 1.60
C VAL A 96 -8.59 -8.95 1.86
N MET A 97 -8.11 -7.92 1.17
CA MET A 97 -8.73 -6.60 1.19
C MET A 97 -8.93 -6.05 -0.22
N LYS A 98 -10.01 -5.30 -0.39
CA LYS A 98 -10.34 -4.52 -1.58
C LYS A 98 -10.56 -3.07 -1.16
N THR A 99 -9.75 -2.17 -1.69
CA THR A 99 -9.80 -0.75 -1.37
C THR A 99 -10.13 0.07 -2.61
N ARG A 100 -11.12 0.95 -2.52
CA ARG A 100 -11.30 2.05 -3.49
C ARG A 100 -10.54 3.25 -2.97
N TRP A 101 -9.45 3.60 -3.61
CA TRP A 101 -8.72 4.83 -3.35
C TRP A 101 -9.34 5.95 -4.16
N GLN A 102 -9.52 7.12 -3.55
CA GLN A 102 -9.93 8.33 -4.26
C GLN A 102 -9.24 9.54 -3.69
N GLY A 103 -9.05 10.53 -4.55
CA GLY A 103 -8.66 11.87 -4.16
C GLY A 103 -9.08 12.87 -5.24
N THR A 104 -9.06 14.14 -4.88
CA THR A 104 -9.55 15.26 -5.66
C THR A 104 -8.43 16.27 -5.86
N THR A 105 -8.16 16.62 -7.11
CA THR A 105 -7.16 17.64 -7.44
C THR A 105 -7.61 19.02 -6.97
N LYS A 106 -6.68 19.99 -6.89
CA LYS A 106 -6.98 21.38 -6.48
C LYS A 106 -7.97 22.10 -7.43
N ASP A 107 -8.05 21.68 -8.68
CA ASP A 107 -9.02 22.16 -9.68
C ASP A 107 -10.35 21.37 -9.67
N GLY A 108 -10.53 20.43 -8.73
CA GLY A 108 -11.80 19.75 -8.45
C GLY A 108 -12.03 18.45 -9.21
N LYS A 109 -11.02 17.88 -9.88
CA LYS A 109 -11.12 16.60 -10.57
C LYS A 109 -10.91 15.45 -9.59
N THR A 110 -11.94 14.65 -9.35
CA THR A 110 -11.82 13.42 -8.56
C THR A 110 -11.31 12.27 -9.42
N MET A 111 -10.29 11.58 -8.93
CA MET A 111 -9.72 10.37 -9.55
C MET A 111 -9.57 9.29 -8.48
N GLY A 112 -9.42 8.04 -8.93
CA GLY A 112 -9.27 6.92 -8.03
C GLY A 112 -9.00 5.63 -8.76
N PHE A 113 -8.68 4.61 -8.00
CA PHE A 113 -8.40 3.26 -8.50
C PHE A 113 -8.81 2.24 -7.44
N TYR A 114 -8.94 0.98 -7.85
CA TYR A 114 -9.07 -0.14 -6.95
C TYR A 114 -7.72 -0.79 -6.72
N SER A 115 -7.41 -1.08 -5.45
CA SER A 115 -6.38 -2.05 -5.10
C SER A 115 -6.98 -3.27 -4.42
N TYR A 116 -6.31 -4.39 -4.59
CA TYR A 116 -6.60 -5.66 -3.94
C TYR A 116 -5.32 -6.11 -3.27
N SER A 117 -5.42 -6.62 -2.05
CA SER A 117 -4.27 -7.20 -1.37
C SER A 117 -4.62 -8.53 -0.76
N PHE A 118 -3.73 -9.50 -0.96
CA PHE A 118 -3.79 -10.83 -0.39
C PHE A 118 -2.63 -10.91 0.60
N VAL A 119 -2.96 -11.08 1.87
CA VAL A 119 -1.98 -11.12 2.96
C VAL A 119 -2.09 -12.49 3.61
N GLU A 120 -1.01 -13.24 3.59
CA GLU A 120 -0.87 -14.51 4.30
C GLU A 120 -0.02 -14.31 5.55
N THR A 121 -0.33 -15.07 6.60
CA THR A 121 0.43 -15.07 7.84
C THR A 121 0.92 -16.47 8.22
N ASN A 122 2.09 -16.52 8.87
CA ASN A 122 2.60 -17.74 9.46
C ASN A 122 1.87 -18.07 10.79
N ASP A 123 2.28 -19.13 11.49
CA ASP A 123 1.63 -19.56 12.75
C ASP A 123 1.79 -18.57 13.91
N ASN A 124 2.76 -17.65 13.82
CA ASN A 124 2.95 -16.57 14.78
C ASN A 124 2.04 -15.36 14.49
N GLY A 125 1.32 -15.36 13.37
CA GLY A 125 0.52 -14.21 12.91
C GLY A 125 1.35 -13.11 12.24
N GLU A 126 2.59 -13.41 11.84
CA GLU A 126 3.48 -12.52 11.10
C GLU A 126 3.20 -12.67 9.60
N VAL A 127 3.24 -11.57 8.85
CA VAL A 127 3.04 -11.54 7.41
C VAL A 127 4.16 -12.32 6.71
N SER A 128 3.80 -13.44 6.09
CA SER A 128 4.70 -14.29 5.29
C SER A 128 4.61 -13.99 3.80
N ARG A 129 3.48 -13.48 3.33
CA ARG A 129 3.30 -13.05 1.95
C ARG A 129 2.34 -11.86 1.89
N TRP A 130 2.73 -10.81 1.18
CA TRP A 130 1.86 -9.71 0.81
C TRP A 130 1.86 -9.53 -0.70
N GLU A 131 0.73 -9.83 -1.33
CA GLU A 131 0.54 -9.66 -2.76
C GLU A 131 -0.45 -8.53 -3.05
N THR A 132 -0.11 -7.63 -3.98
CA THR A 132 -0.99 -6.50 -4.34
C THR A 132 -1.29 -6.45 -5.83
N HIS A 133 -2.54 -6.10 -6.12
CA HIS A 133 -3.05 -5.88 -7.47
C HIS A 133 -3.78 -4.54 -7.54
N VAL A 134 -3.81 -3.95 -8.72
CA VAL A 134 -4.48 -2.69 -9.02
C VAL A 134 -5.23 -2.84 -10.33
N ASN A 135 -6.34 -2.11 -10.49
CA ASN A 135 -7.04 -2.08 -11.77
C ASN A 135 -6.41 -1.07 -12.74
N ASP A 136 -6.93 -1.08 -13.96
CA ASP A 136 -6.55 -0.21 -15.08
C ASP A 136 -6.64 1.31 -14.81
N GLU A 137 -7.49 1.74 -13.87
CA GLU A 137 -7.57 3.15 -13.46
C GLU A 137 -6.28 3.65 -12.76
N TYR A 138 -5.42 2.75 -12.29
CA TYR A 138 -4.21 3.15 -11.55
C TYR A 138 -3.17 3.83 -12.44
N SER A 139 -2.95 3.38 -13.68
CA SER A 139 -1.99 4.04 -14.59
C SER A 139 -2.37 5.49 -14.90
N PRO A 140 -3.61 5.82 -15.31
CA PRO A 140 -4.05 7.22 -15.45
C PRO A 140 -3.97 8.03 -14.14
N PHE A 141 -4.19 7.39 -12.99
CA PHE A 141 -4.02 8.03 -11.69
C PHE A 141 -2.55 8.40 -11.45
N LEU A 142 -1.61 7.50 -11.69
CA LEU A 142 -0.17 7.75 -11.49
C LEU A 142 0.40 8.81 -12.45
N GLU A 143 -0.05 8.85 -13.70
CA GLU A 143 0.34 9.90 -14.64
C GLU A 143 0.03 11.30 -14.10
N VAL A 144 -1.10 11.44 -13.41
CA VAL A 144 -1.50 12.70 -12.77
C VAL A 144 -0.79 12.90 -11.44
N ALA A 145 -0.64 11.85 -10.63
CA ALA A 145 -0.07 11.93 -9.30
C ALA A 145 1.45 12.23 -9.32
N ILE A 146 2.20 11.50 -10.14
CA ILE A 146 3.67 11.45 -10.11
C ILE A 146 4.32 11.55 -11.50
N GLY A 147 3.52 11.65 -12.57
CA GLY A 147 4.02 11.92 -13.92
C GLY A 147 4.53 10.70 -14.70
N VAL A 148 4.37 9.49 -14.15
CA VAL A 148 4.75 8.22 -14.79
C VAL A 148 3.68 7.17 -14.52
N SER A 149 3.61 6.12 -15.33
CA SER A 149 2.74 4.97 -15.12
C SER A 149 3.48 3.66 -15.41
N GLY A 150 3.03 2.58 -14.77
CA GLY A 150 3.53 1.23 -14.97
C GLY A 150 2.78 0.47 -16.09
N PRO A 151 2.91 -0.88 -16.14
CA PRO A 151 3.54 -1.72 -15.12
C PRO A 151 5.05 -1.51 -15.02
N PHE A 152 5.54 -1.45 -13.79
CA PHE A 152 6.96 -1.34 -13.46
C PHE A 152 7.59 -2.73 -13.37
N HIS A 153 8.85 -2.82 -13.77
CA HIS A 153 9.62 -4.07 -13.74
C HIS A 153 10.68 -3.99 -12.64
N GLY A 154 10.22 -4.03 -11.39
CA GLY A 154 11.04 -3.82 -10.20
C GLY A 154 10.76 -2.49 -9.51
N THR A 155 11.31 -2.32 -8.31
CA THR A 155 10.93 -1.23 -7.40
C THR A 155 11.59 0.11 -7.73
N THR A 156 12.74 0.10 -8.38
CA THR A 156 13.59 1.29 -8.57
C THR A 156 12.88 2.38 -9.37
N GLU A 157 12.26 2.06 -10.50
CA GLU A 157 11.63 3.07 -11.37
C GLU A 157 10.50 3.83 -10.65
N TYR A 158 9.65 3.07 -9.94
CA TYR A 158 8.54 3.61 -9.18
C TYR A 158 9.03 4.46 -8.00
N VAL A 159 9.96 3.94 -7.20
CA VAL A 159 10.54 4.64 -6.05
C VAL A 159 11.28 5.92 -6.48
N ASP A 160 12.02 5.88 -7.58
CA ASP A 160 12.70 7.05 -8.13
C ASP A 160 11.70 8.13 -8.60
N ALA A 161 10.54 7.72 -9.14
CA ALA A 161 9.49 8.66 -9.51
C ALA A 161 8.87 9.35 -8.29
N LEU A 162 8.65 8.61 -7.20
CA LEU A 162 8.23 9.18 -5.92
C LEU A 162 9.26 10.19 -5.41
N HIS A 163 10.55 9.84 -5.39
CA HIS A 163 11.63 10.76 -4.99
C HIS A 163 11.61 12.05 -5.81
N ARG A 164 11.62 11.95 -7.15
CA ARG A 164 11.58 13.13 -8.03
C ARG A 164 10.35 14.01 -7.78
N CYS A 165 9.19 13.40 -7.53
CA CYS A 165 7.96 14.13 -7.22
C CYS A 165 8.10 14.93 -5.91
N LEU A 166 8.57 14.27 -4.84
CA LEU A 166 8.75 14.88 -3.53
C LEU A 166 9.84 15.97 -3.53
N GLU A 167 10.98 15.72 -4.17
CA GLU A 167 12.07 16.69 -4.30
C GLU A 167 11.63 17.95 -5.04
N LYS A 168 10.90 17.81 -6.15
CA LYS A 168 10.35 18.93 -6.92
C LYS A 168 9.40 19.80 -6.08
N ALA A 169 8.69 19.20 -5.14
CA ALA A 169 7.78 19.89 -4.23
C ALA A 169 8.49 20.41 -2.95
N GLY A 170 9.77 20.13 -2.75
CA GLY A 170 10.51 20.49 -1.54
C GLY A 170 10.06 19.74 -0.29
N VAL A 171 9.50 18.54 -0.45
CA VAL A 171 9.01 17.69 0.65
C VAL A 171 10.07 16.67 1.03
N SER A 172 10.44 16.61 2.30
CA SER A 172 11.33 15.58 2.83
C SER A 172 10.57 14.30 3.19
N ILE A 173 11.26 13.18 3.11
CA ILE A 173 10.76 11.86 3.55
C ILE A 173 10.93 11.74 5.05
#